data_AF-F6TH13-F1
#
_entry.id   AF-F6TH13-F1
#
_cell.length_a   1.000
_cell.length_b   1.000
_cell.length_c   1.000
_cell.angle_alpha   90.00
_cell.angle_beta   90.00
_cell.angle_gamma   90.00
#
_symmetry.space_group_name_H-M   'P 1'
#
loop_
_entity.id
_entity.type
_entity.pdbx_description
1 polymer ?
#
loop_
_entity_poly.entity_id
_entity_poly.type
_entity_poly.pdbx_seq_one_letter_code
_entity_poly.pdbx_strand_id
1 'polypeptide(L)'
;MALWTQNPEKANYVNSYFAGMSSMATRIIERKESIKLSYGEERWNNISCSEQEKMLDKYIITPDASSRYKSVTSEMAPLEHVERVFPTLIMRSGQTIVKRMDDAKNEEICFKDEHSDPFCWETRSQMNMVMPPPVARKVTTPVKIKTQIK
;
A
#
# COMPACT_ATOMS: atom_id res chain seq x y z
N MET A 1 25.60 -17.30 -0.52
CA MET A 1 24.85 -17.04 0.73
C MET A 1 23.72 -18.04 0.81
N ALA A 2 23.69 -18.91 1.82
CA ALA A 2 22.54 -19.80 2.02
C ALA A 2 21.33 -18.94 2.43
N LEU A 3 20.22 -19.06 1.70
CA LEU A 3 18.98 -18.40 2.05
C LEU A 3 18.49 -18.97 3.40
N TRP A 4 17.93 -18.13 4.27
CA TRP A 4 17.40 -18.57 5.57
C TRP A 4 16.31 -19.64 5.44
N THR A 5 15.68 -19.75 4.26
CA THR A 5 14.70 -20.78 3.89
C THR A 5 15.28 -22.18 3.70
N GLN A 6 16.60 -22.33 3.57
CA GLN A 6 17.27 -23.62 3.38
C GLN A 6 17.56 -24.34 4.71
N ASN A 7 17.38 -23.68 5.85
CA ASN A 7 17.61 -24.29 7.16
C ASN A 7 16.25 -24.66 7.82
N PRO A 8 15.98 -25.96 8.05
CA PRO A 8 14.68 -26.42 8.57
C PRO A 8 14.39 -25.90 9.99
N GLU A 9 15.40 -25.77 10.85
CA GLU A 9 15.26 -25.23 12.22
C GLU A 9 14.76 -23.78 12.18
N LYS A 10 15.35 -22.96 11.31
CA LYS A 10 14.95 -21.56 11.14
C LYS A 10 13.56 -21.46 10.51
N ALA A 11 13.23 -22.33 9.57
CA ALA A 11 11.90 -22.35 8.96
C ALA A 11 10.80 -22.65 10.00
N ASN A 12 11.06 -23.60 10.91
CA ASN A 12 10.12 -23.94 11.99
C ASN A 12 9.94 -22.78 12.98
N TYR A 13 11.03 -22.10 13.36
CA TYR A 13 10.97 -20.91 14.21
C TYR A 13 10.17 -19.77 13.56
N VAL A 14 10.38 -19.54 12.26
CA VAL A 14 9.65 -18.52 11.52
C VAL A 14 8.16 -18.86 11.43
N ASN A 15 7.82 -20.12 11.15
CA ASN A 15 6.42 -20.56 11.15
C ASN A 15 5.79 -20.37 12.53
N SER A 16 6.44 -20.78 13.64
CA SER A 16 5.86 -20.61 14.98
C SER A 16 5.65 -19.14 15.35
N TYR A 17 6.59 -18.27 14.98
CA TYR A 17 6.45 -16.82 15.16
C TYR A 17 5.23 -16.26 14.42
N PHE A 18 5.11 -16.54 13.11
CA PHE A 18 3.99 -16.04 12.30
C PHE A 18 2.64 -16.64 12.72
N ALA A 19 2.62 -17.91 13.13
CA ALA A 19 1.41 -18.56 13.63
C ALA A 19 0.87 -17.87 14.88
N GLY A 20 1.74 -17.31 15.74
CA GLY A 20 1.34 -16.57 16.93
C GLY A 20 0.81 -15.15 16.67
N MET A 21 0.99 -14.59 15.46
CA MET A 21 0.59 -13.21 15.17
C MET A 21 -0.91 -13.02 15.01
N SER A 22 -1.61 -14.00 14.41
CA SER A 22 -3.05 -13.94 14.19
C SER A 22 -3.63 -15.33 13.92
N SER A 23 -4.92 -15.52 14.22
CA SER A 23 -5.62 -16.79 13.95
C SER A 23 -5.65 -17.15 12.46
N MET A 24 -5.66 -16.16 11.57
CA MET A 24 -5.53 -16.39 10.13
C MET A 24 -4.14 -16.88 9.75
N ALA A 25 -3.08 -16.29 10.33
CA ALA A 25 -1.72 -16.75 10.10
C ALA A 25 -1.52 -18.18 10.63
N THR A 26 -2.06 -18.53 11.81
CA THR A 26 -2.07 -19.90 12.32
C THR A 26 -2.69 -20.85 11.30
N ARG A 27 -3.90 -20.53 10.82
CA ARG A 27 -4.65 -21.36 9.87
C ARG A 27 -3.92 -21.52 8.53
N ILE A 28 -3.24 -20.49 8.05
CA ILE A 28 -2.44 -20.55 6.82
C ILE A 28 -1.26 -21.50 6.99
N ILE A 29 -0.57 -21.43 8.13
CA ILE A 29 0.60 -22.28 8.41
C ILE A 29 0.19 -23.74 8.59
N GLU A 30 -0.87 -24.01 9.35
CA GLU A 30 -1.45 -25.36 9.49
C GLU A 30 -1.87 -25.93 8.13
N ARG A 31 -2.47 -25.11 7.27
CA ARG A 31 -2.85 -25.50 5.90
C ARG A 31 -1.61 -25.85 5.06
N LYS A 32 -0.56 -25.03 5.15
CA LYS A 32 0.72 -25.27 4.44
C LYS A 32 1.36 -26.58 4.89
N GLU A 33 1.39 -26.84 6.19
CA GLU A 33 1.96 -28.07 6.76
C GLU A 33 1.13 -29.31 6.38
N SER A 34 -0.19 -29.23 6.42
CA SER A 34 -1.05 -30.33 5.99
C SER A 34 -0.91 -30.65 4.49
N ILE A 35 -0.70 -29.63 3.63
CA ILE A 35 -0.37 -29.86 2.22
C ILE A 35 1.00 -30.54 2.09
N LYS A 36 2.02 -30.07 2.81
CA LYS A 36 3.37 -30.67 2.80
C LYS A 36 3.32 -32.16 3.18
N LEU A 37 2.59 -32.50 4.24
CA LEU A 37 2.41 -33.89 4.68
C LEU A 37 1.70 -34.75 3.63
N SER A 38 0.69 -34.21 2.94
CA SER A 38 -0.06 -34.97 1.91
C SER A 38 0.78 -35.38 0.69
N TYR A 39 1.83 -34.63 0.38
CA TYR A 39 2.76 -34.93 -0.73
C TYR A 39 3.97 -35.77 -0.32
N GLY A 40 4.24 -35.88 0.99
CA GLY A 40 5.45 -36.50 1.55
C GLY A 40 6.64 -35.53 1.58
N GLU A 41 7.36 -35.49 2.70
CA GLU A 41 8.45 -34.52 2.91
C GLU A 41 9.60 -34.69 1.92
N GLU A 42 9.98 -35.93 1.60
CA GLU A 42 11.04 -36.23 0.62
C GLU A 42 10.72 -35.67 -0.76
N ARG A 43 9.47 -35.84 -1.21
CA ARG A 43 9.04 -35.34 -2.50
C ARG A 43 8.96 -33.82 -2.48
N TRP A 44 8.44 -33.24 -1.40
CA TRP A 44 8.32 -31.80 -1.24
C TRP A 44 9.68 -31.09 -1.32
N ASN A 45 10.69 -31.62 -0.61
CA ASN A 45 12.03 -31.03 -0.56
C ASN A 45 12.78 -31.09 -1.89
N ASN A 46 12.42 -32.02 -2.78
CA ASN A 46 13.02 -32.17 -4.11
C ASN A 46 12.35 -31.29 -5.19
N ILE A 47 11.17 -30.73 -4.93
CA ILE A 47 10.44 -29.88 -5.87
C ILE A 47 11.00 -28.45 -5.84
N SER A 48 11.04 -27.78 -7.00
CA SER A 48 11.50 -26.39 -7.09
C SER A 48 10.58 -25.42 -6.34
N CYS A 49 11.12 -24.30 -5.85
CA CYS A 49 10.34 -23.31 -5.08
C CYS A 49 9.11 -22.79 -5.86
N SER A 50 9.26 -22.54 -7.17
CA SER A 50 8.15 -22.09 -8.03
C SER A 50 7.05 -23.14 -8.19
N GLU A 51 7.42 -24.43 -8.24
CA GLU A 51 6.45 -25.51 -8.31
C GLU A 51 5.76 -25.72 -6.96
N GLN A 52 6.47 -25.59 -5.84
CA GLN A 52 5.88 -25.62 -4.49
C GLN A 52 4.79 -24.55 -4.35
N GLU A 53 5.07 -23.32 -4.80
CA GLU A 53 4.10 -22.21 -4.82
C GLU A 53 2.87 -22.53 -5.67
N LYS A 54 3.06 -22.99 -6.91
CA LYS A 54 1.94 -23.42 -7.78
C LYS A 54 1.10 -24.52 -7.16
N MET A 55 1.70 -25.42 -6.39
CA MET A 55 0.97 -26.47 -5.68
C MET A 55 0.20 -25.91 -4.48
N LEU A 56 0.80 -25.01 -3.70
CA LEU A 56 0.11 -24.33 -2.61
C LEU A 56 -1.11 -23.56 -3.13
N ASP A 57 -0.96 -22.80 -4.19
CA ASP A 57 -2.05 -22.03 -4.80
C ASP A 57 -3.23 -22.90 -5.20
N LYS A 58 -2.97 -24.05 -5.83
CA LYS A 58 -4.02 -25.00 -6.22
C LYS A 58 -4.82 -25.56 -5.03
N TYR A 59 -4.19 -25.70 -3.86
CA TYR A 59 -4.81 -26.29 -2.66
C TYR A 59 -5.45 -25.26 -1.72
N ILE A 60 -4.93 -24.03 -1.74
CA ILE A 60 -5.41 -22.92 -0.92
C ILE A 60 -6.56 -22.19 -1.62
N ILE A 61 -6.45 -21.97 -2.93
CA ILE A 61 -7.44 -21.21 -3.70
C ILE A 61 -8.60 -22.12 -4.07
N THR A 62 -9.82 -21.74 -3.70
CA THR A 62 -11.01 -22.50 -4.06
C THR A 62 -11.29 -22.41 -5.58
N PRO A 63 -11.86 -23.45 -6.21
CA PRO A 63 -12.20 -23.41 -7.64
C PRO A 63 -13.14 -22.26 -8.03
N ASP A 64 -14.05 -21.90 -7.12
CA ASP A 64 -14.94 -20.74 -7.25
C ASP A 64 -14.17 -19.43 -7.24
N ALA A 65 -13.26 -19.23 -6.28
CA ALA A 65 -12.39 -18.05 -6.25
C ALA A 65 -11.55 -17.97 -7.52
N SER A 66 -10.88 -19.06 -7.91
CA SER A 66 -10.11 -19.10 -9.17
C SER A 66 -10.96 -18.65 -10.35
N SER A 67 -12.19 -19.16 -10.47
CA SER A 67 -13.07 -18.82 -11.60
C SER A 67 -13.53 -17.36 -11.61
N ARG A 68 -13.80 -16.77 -10.45
CA ARG A 68 -14.16 -15.33 -10.33
C ARG A 68 -13.03 -14.40 -10.77
N TYR A 69 -11.78 -14.81 -10.54
CA TYR A 69 -10.60 -13.98 -10.82
C TYR A 69 -9.86 -14.37 -12.12
N LYS A 70 -10.35 -15.34 -12.91
CA LYS A 70 -9.74 -15.77 -14.18
C LYS A 70 -9.65 -14.64 -15.22
N SER A 71 -10.65 -13.76 -15.27
CA SER A 71 -10.70 -12.63 -16.21
C SER A 71 -10.04 -11.37 -15.67
N VAL A 72 -9.62 -11.38 -14.41
CA VAL A 72 -8.85 -10.28 -13.82
C VAL A 72 -7.40 -10.51 -14.23
N THR A 73 -7.06 -10.06 -15.44
CA THR A 73 -5.66 -9.93 -15.83
C THR A 73 -5.01 -9.04 -14.78
N SER A 74 -3.85 -9.45 -14.24
CA SER A 74 -3.01 -8.63 -13.36
C SER A 74 -2.40 -7.49 -14.17
N GLU A 75 -3.23 -6.68 -14.79
CA GLU A 75 -2.88 -5.32 -15.14
C GLU A 75 -2.77 -4.58 -13.81
N MET A 76 -1.59 -4.67 -13.20
CA MET A 76 -1.04 -3.53 -12.46
C MET A 76 -0.77 -2.34 -13.40
N ALA A 77 -1.56 -2.19 -14.49
CA ALA A 77 -1.79 -0.88 -15.04
C ALA A 77 -2.46 -0.11 -13.90
N PRO A 78 -1.90 1.04 -13.48
CA PRO A 78 -2.63 1.93 -12.60
C PRO A 78 -4.02 2.07 -13.19
N LEU A 79 -5.07 1.79 -12.40
CA LEU A 79 -6.44 2.11 -12.83
C LEU A 79 -6.35 3.54 -13.40
N GLU A 80 -6.86 3.75 -14.60
CA GLU A 80 -6.81 5.06 -15.29
C GLU A 80 -7.41 6.19 -14.41
N HIS A 81 -8.08 5.80 -13.32
CA HIS A 81 -8.74 6.62 -12.33
C HIS A 81 -8.25 6.39 -10.88
N VAL A 82 -7.07 5.81 -10.59
CA VAL A 82 -6.55 5.73 -9.20
C VAL A 82 -6.51 7.12 -8.55
N GLU A 83 -6.18 8.15 -9.34
CA GLU A 83 -6.20 9.55 -8.91
C GLU A 83 -7.58 10.06 -8.46
N ARG A 84 -8.68 9.39 -8.86
CA ARG A 84 -10.06 9.75 -8.46
C ARG A 84 -10.53 9.09 -7.17
N VAL A 85 -9.90 7.99 -6.74
CA VAL A 85 -10.37 7.22 -5.58
C VAL A 85 -9.84 7.80 -4.27
N PHE A 86 -8.70 8.49 -4.31
CA PHE A 86 -8.13 9.16 -3.15
C PHE A 86 -8.38 10.67 -3.21
N PRO A 87 -8.90 11.28 -2.13
CA PRO A 87 -9.02 12.73 -2.07
C PRO A 87 -7.63 13.36 -2.18
N THR A 88 -7.38 14.03 -3.29
CA THR A 88 -6.14 14.78 -3.53
C THR A 88 -6.39 16.24 -3.20
N LEU A 89 -5.61 16.80 -2.27
CA LEU A 89 -5.69 18.22 -1.93
C LEU A 89 -5.02 19.03 -3.06
N ILE A 90 -5.82 19.57 -3.98
CA ILE A 90 -5.34 20.45 -5.06
C ILE A 90 -5.33 21.89 -4.55
N MET A 91 -4.17 22.39 -4.12
CA MET A 91 -4.00 23.77 -3.72
C MET A 91 -3.64 24.64 -4.93
N ARG A 92 -4.53 25.55 -5.34
CA ARG A 92 -4.24 26.61 -6.33
C ARG A 92 -3.92 27.91 -5.60
N SER A 93 -2.70 28.03 -5.06
CA SER A 93 -2.27 29.25 -4.36
C SER A 93 -1.39 30.14 -5.25
N GLY A 94 -1.72 31.43 -5.34
CA GLY A 94 -0.89 32.48 -5.94
C GLY A 94 -0.76 32.39 -7.46
N GLN A 95 -1.77 31.82 -8.12
CA GLN A 95 -1.79 31.60 -9.58
C GLN A 95 -2.97 32.27 -10.29
N THR A 96 -3.84 32.96 -9.53
CA THR A 96 -5.00 33.64 -10.10
C THR A 96 -4.55 34.90 -10.84
N ILE A 97 -4.81 34.95 -12.15
CA ILE A 97 -4.63 36.17 -12.96
C ILE A 97 -5.94 36.93 -12.89
N VAL A 98 -5.90 38.11 -12.27
CA VAL A 98 -7.05 39.01 -12.20
C VAL A 98 -7.02 39.92 -13.43
N LYS A 99 -8.14 39.96 -14.13
CA LYS A 99 -8.37 40.86 -15.25
C LYS A 99 -9.32 41.97 -14.82
N ARG A 100 -8.92 43.22 -15.05
CA ARG A 100 -9.73 44.40 -14.75
C ARG A 100 -9.71 45.33 -15.95
N MET A 101 -10.86 45.91 -16.29
CA MET A 101 -10.93 47.00 -17.25
C MET A 101 -10.49 48.30 -16.59
N ASP A 102 -9.55 49.00 -17.22
CA ASP A 102 -9.17 50.35 -16.83
C ASP A 102 -10.11 51.34 -17.52
N ASP A 103 -11.09 51.87 -16.78
CA ASP A 103 -12.12 52.78 -17.31
C ASP A 103 -11.54 54.05 -17.97
N ALA A 104 -10.33 54.46 -17.58
CA ALA A 104 -9.65 55.63 -18.13
C ALA A 104 -8.93 55.37 -19.46
N LYS A 105 -8.54 54.11 -19.74
CA LYS A 105 -7.79 53.72 -20.95
C LYS A 105 -8.57 52.80 -21.87
N ASN A 106 -9.72 52.29 -21.42
CA ASN A 106 -10.56 51.33 -22.12
C ASN A 106 -9.77 50.07 -22.55
N GLU A 107 -8.84 49.65 -21.72
CA GLU A 107 -7.94 48.51 -21.94
C GLU A 107 -8.07 47.50 -20.81
N GLU A 108 -7.90 46.21 -21.13
CA GLU A 108 -7.92 45.12 -20.15
C GLU A 108 -6.53 44.98 -19.51
N ILE A 109 -6.42 45.29 -18.22
CA ILE A 109 -5.20 45.05 -17.44
C ILE A 109 -5.29 43.68 -16.77
N CYS A 110 -4.25 42.89 -16.98
CA CYS A 110 -4.05 41.61 -16.31
C CYS A 110 -2.91 41.74 -15.30
N PHE A 111 -3.17 41.44 -14.02
CA PHE A 111 -2.13 41.34 -13.00
C PHE A 111 -2.25 40.02 -12.24
N LYS A 112 -1.10 39.54 -11.76
CA LYS A 112 -1.03 38.34 -10.96
C LYS A 112 -1.40 38.69 -9.52
N ASP A 113 -2.41 38.02 -8.97
CA ASP A 113 -2.81 38.19 -7.59
C ASP A 113 -2.11 37.15 -6.71
N GLU A 114 -1.28 37.64 -5.77
CA GLU A 114 -0.49 36.81 -4.85
C GLU A 114 -1.07 36.77 -3.44
N HIS A 115 -2.18 37.48 -3.20
CA HIS A 115 -2.67 37.76 -1.84
C HIS A 115 -4.13 37.39 -1.58
N SER A 116 -4.93 37.13 -2.61
CA SER A 116 -6.31 36.66 -2.44
C SER A 116 -6.45 35.15 -2.28
N ASP A 117 -5.51 34.38 -2.83
CA ASP A 117 -5.49 32.93 -2.68
C ASP A 117 -5.02 32.53 -1.26
N PRO A 118 -5.39 31.34 -0.75
CA PRO A 118 -4.92 30.86 0.55
C PRO A 118 -3.39 30.90 0.66
N PHE A 119 -2.87 31.52 1.73
CA PHE A 119 -1.44 31.66 1.96
C PHE A 119 -0.75 30.29 2.01
N CYS A 120 0.25 30.09 1.14
CA CYS A 120 1.08 28.90 1.11
C CYS A 120 2.53 29.28 1.42
N TRP A 121 3.10 28.65 2.45
CA TRP A 121 4.50 28.87 2.85
C TRP A 121 5.48 27.99 2.05
N GLU A 122 4.97 27.02 1.27
CA GLU A 122 5.76 26.10 0.48
C GLU A 122 6.17 26.72 -0.87
N THR A 123 7.39 26.43 -1.29
CA THR A 123 7.92 26.85 -2.59
C THR A 123 7.27 26.07 -3.74
N ARG A 124 7.31 26.61 -4.97
CA ARG A 124 6.76 25.93 -6.18
C ARG A 124 7.30 24.51 -6.38
N SER A 125 8.57 24.28 -6.05
CA SER A 125 9.19 22.94 -6.14
C SER A 125 8.66 21.98 -5.08
N GLN A 126 8.23 22.48 -3.91
CA GLN A 126 7.59 21.68 -2.86
C GLN A 126 6.14 21.34 -3.23
N MET A 127 5.39 22.30 -3.79
CA MET A 127 4.00 22.10 -4.24
C MET A 127 3.87 21.10 -5.39
N ASN A 128 4.85 21.06 -6.30
CA ASN A 128 4.84 20.18 -7.48
C ASN A 128 5.49 18.81 -7.22
N MET A 129 5.78 18.46 -5.96
CA MET A 129 6.25 17.11 -5.65
C MET A 129 5.07 16.14 -5.69
N VAL A 130 5.11 15.19 -6.61
CA VAL A 130 4.27 14.00 -6.53
C VAL A 130 4.70 13.26 -5.27
N MET A 131 3.89 13.33 -4.21
CA MET A 131 4.15 12.58 -2.99
C MET A 131 4.21 11.09 -3.36
N PRO A 132 5.31 10.37 -3.08
CA PRO A 132 5.26 8.92 -3.11
C PRO A 132 4.19 8.47 -2.10
N PRO A 133 3.49 7.35 -2.36
CA PRO A 133 2.41 6.87 -1.49
C PRO A 133 2.90 6.84 -0.04
N PRO A 134 2.08 7.26 0.93
CA PRO A 134 2.52 7.42 2.30
C PRO A 134 3.05 6.09 2.83
N VAL A 135 4.36 6.05 3.11
CA VAL A 135 4.95 4.94 3.86
C VAL A 135 4.29 4.99 5.23
N ALA A 136 3.51 3.95 5.57
CA ALA A 136 2.71 3.89 6.77
C ALA A 136 3.54 4.23 8.01
N ARG A 137 3.36 5.43 8.55
CA ARG A 137 3.92 5.80 9.85
C ARG A 137 3.22 4.96 10.90
N LYS A 138 3.98 4.13 11.61
CA LYS A 138 3.49 3.45 12.81
C LYS A 138 3.11 4.53 13.83
N VAL A 139 1.81 4.68 14.06
CA VAL A 139 1.28 5.58 15.09
C VAL A 139 1.64 4.96 16.44
N THR A 140 2.65 5.51 17.11
CA THR A 140 2.90 5.25 18.53
C THR A 140 1.81 5.96 19.32
N THR A 141 0.91 5.19 19.92
CA THR A 141 -0.13 5.73 20.80
C THR A 141 0.51 6.37 22.04
N PRO A 142 0.08 7.57 22.47
CA PRO A 142 0.60 8.17 23.69
C PRO A 142 0.13 7.40 24.94
N VAL A 143 1.05 7.21 25.88
CA VAL A 143 0.81 6.57 27.18
C VAL A 143 -0.13 7.43 28.01
N LYS A 144 -1.27 6.88 28.44
CA LYS A 144 -2.23 7.56 29.32
C LYS A 144 -1.70 7.56 30.76
N ILE A 145 -1.32 8.73 31.27
CA ILE A 145 -1.08 8.95 32.69
C ILE A 145 -2.42 9.31 33.33
N LYS A 146 -2.89 8.53 34.31
CA LYS A 146 -4.09 8.84 35.10
C LYS A 146 -3.70 9.79 36.23
N THR A 147 -4.10 11.05 36.14
CA THR A 147 -4.04 11.98 37.27
C THR A 147 -5.26 11.75 38.15
N GLN A 148 -5.05 11.17 39.34
CA GLN A 148 -6.07 11.12 40.39
C GLN A 148 -6.06 12.47 41.10
N ILE A 149 -7.14 13.24 40.98
CA ILE A 149 -7.35 14.46 41.77
C ILE A 149 -8.33 14.09 42.89
N LYS A 150 -7.92 14.36 44.14
CA LYS A 150 -8.71 14.25 45.37
C LYS A 150 -9.32 15.61 45.68
#